data_AF-A0A1G9CT69-F1
#
_entry.id   AF-A0A1G9CT69-F1
#
_cell.length_a   1.000
_cell.length_b   1.000
_cell.length_c   1.000
_cell.angle_alpha   90.00
_cell.angle_beta   90.00
_cell.angle_gamma   90.00
#
_symmetry.space_group_name_H-M   'P 1'
#
loop_
_entity.id
_entity.type
_entity.pdbx_description
1 polymer ?
#
loop_
_entity_poly.entity_id
_entity_poly.type
_entity_poly.pdbx_seq_one_letter_code
_entity_poly.pdbx_strand_id
1 'polypeptide(L)'
;MRTNKARLDWLLSGLRVVVVGEEEAKAASALLMRAGLHGHKYAIDASVAEIALRQQRPVAMLTSDVDDMTKLCGEQVRLVAV
;
A
#
# COMPACT_ATOMS: atom_id res chain seq x y z
N MET A 1 4.87 -23.94 12.91
CA MET A 1 4.87 -23.86 11.43
C MET A 1 6.31 -23.60 10.99
N ARG A 2 6.93 -24.45 10.16
CA ARG A 2 8.34 -24.28 9.76
C ARG A 2 8.36 -23.67 8.36
N THR A 3 8.73 -22.39 8.25
CA THR A 3 8.76 -21.68 6.97
C THR A 3 9.85 -22.26 6.08
N ASN A 4 9.49 -22.73 4.88
CA ASN A 4 10.49 -23.17 3.90
C ASN A 4 11.24 -21.96 3.36
N LYS A 5 12.46 -21.75 3.85
CA LYS A 5 13.29 -20.59 3.50
C LYS A 5 13.60 -20.51 2.00
N ALA A 6 13.91 -21.63 1.35
CA ALA A 6 14.19 -21.64 -0.10
C ALA A 6 12.98 -21.20 -0.93
N ARG A 7 11.77 -21.63 -0.54
CA ARG A 7 10.53 -21.19 -1.19
C ARG A 7 10.26 -19.70 -0.95
N LEU A 8 10.50 -19.20 0.26
CA LEU A 8 10.34 -17.79 0.58
C LEU A 8 11.33 -16.92 -0.23
N ASP A 9 12.61 -17.30 -0.25
CA ASP A 9 13.65 -16.56 -0.97
C ASP A 9 13.35 -16.52 -2.48
N TRP A 10 12.87 -17.63 -3.07
CA TRP A 10 12.41 -17.65 -4.46
C TRP A 10 11.24 -16.69 -4.71
N LEU A 11 10.22 -16.68 -3.84
CA LEU A 11 9.11 -15.74 -3.95
C LEU A 11 9.60 -14.29 -3.89
N LEU A 12 10.39 -13.95 -2.86
CA LEU A 12 10.92 -12.60 -2.66
C LEU A 12 11.81 -12.12 -3.80
N SER A 13 12.48 -13.03 -4.53
CA SER A 13 13.32 -12.68 -5.68
C SER A 13 12.54 -12.01 -6.82
N GLY A 14 11.23 -12.23 -6.90
CA GLY A 14 10.34 -11.61 -7.88
C GLY A 14 9.72 -10.28 -7.43
N LEU A 15 9.92 -9.86 -6.17
CA LEU A 15 9.34 -8.63 -5.64
C LEU A 15 10.31 -7.45 -5.72
N ARG A 16 9.77 -6.29 -6.06
CA ARG A 16 10.40 -5.01 -5.79
C ARG A 16 9.96 -4.53 -4.41
N VAL A 17 10.90 -4.41 -3.48
CA VAL A 17 10.66 -3.80 -2.18
C VAL A 17 10.75 -2.28 -2.32
N VAL A 18 9.74 -1.58 -1.82
CA VAL A 18 9.72 -0.12 -1.76
C VAL A 18 9.98 0.29 -0.31
N VAL A 19 10.99 1.13 -0.10
CA VAL A 19 11.30 1.70 1.21
C VAL A 19 10.41 2.90 1.45
N VAL A 20 9.86 3.01 2.68
CA VAL A 20 9.14 4.20 3.14
C VAL A 20 10.15 5.08 3.87
N GLY A 21 10.61 6.14 3.22
CA GLY A 21 11.46 7.16 3.80
C GLY A 21 10.67 8.30 4.44
N GLU A 22 11.38 9.34 4.84
CA GLU A 22 10.77 10.53 5.45
C GLU A 22 9.77 11.22 4.50
N GLU A 23 10.14 11.36 3.23
CA GLU A 23 9.29 12.04 2.23
C GLU A 23 8.05 11.21 1.90
N GLU A 24 8.18 9.88 1.74
CA GLU A 24 7.03 8.99 1.58
C GLU A 24 6.10 9.04 2.81
N ALA A 25 6.66 9.07 4.02
CA ALA A 25 5.88 9.16 5.25
C ALA A 25 5.12 10.50 5.37
N LYS A 26 5.75 11.62 4.98
CA LYS A 26 5.08 12.93 4.92
C LYS A 26 3.98 12.95 3.86
N ALA A 27 4.21 12.38 2.68
CA ALA A 27 3.22 12.29 1.61
C ALA A 27 2.03 11.42 2.02
N ALA A 28 2.27 10.28 2.68
CA ALA A 28 1.24 9.43 3.25
C ALA A 28 0.42 10.16 4.32
N SER A 29 1.08 10.91 5.22
CA SER A 29 0.42 11.73 6.22
C SER A 29 -0.47 12.81 5.59
N ALA A 30 0.01 13.48 4.55
CA ALA A 30 -0.77 14.45 3.79
C ALA A 30 -1.98 13.84 3.07
N LEU A 31 -1.81 12.65 2.47
CA LEU A 31 -2.91 11.88 1.88
C LEU A 31 -3.98 11.56 2.94
N LEU A 32 -3.54 11.10 4.11
CA LEU A 32 -4.43 10.73 5.20
C LEU A 32 -5.22 11.93 5.75
N MET A 33 -4.54 13.06 5.94
CA MET A 33 -5.16 14.33 6.35
C MET A 33 -6.21 14.78 5.34
N ARG A 34 -5.91 14.69 4.04
CA ARG A 34 -6.86 15.02 2.97
C ARG A 34 -8.08 14.10 2.93
N ALA A 35 -7.90 12.82 3.27
CA ALA A 35 -8.98 11.86 3.35
C ALA A 35 -9.84 12.01 4.63
N GLY A 36 -9.40 12.83 5.60
CA GLY A 36 -10.12 13.03 6.87
C GLY A 36 -10.17 11.79 7.76
N LEU A 37 -9.21 10.87 7.59
CA LEU A 37 -9.18 9.59 8.29
C LEU A 37 -8.25 9.63 9.52
N HIS A 38 -8.54 8.79 10.51
CA HIS A 38 -7.82 8.78 11.78
C HIS A 38 -6.40 8.22 11.64
N GLY A 39 -5.39 9.02 12.01
CA GLY A 39 -3.95 8.68 11.98
C GLY A 39 -3.60 7.26 12.42
N HIS A 40 -3.96 6.93 13.66
CA HIS A 40 -3.59 5.65 14.28
C HIS A 40 -4.25 4.42 13.63
N LYS A 41 -5.37 4.59 12.91
CA LYS A 41 -6.05 3.48 12.24
C LYS A 41 -5.48 3.22 10.84
N TYR A 42 -5.09 4.28 10.11
CA TYR A 42 -4.84 4.19 8.67
C TYR A 42 -3.41 4.56 8.24
N ALA A 43 -2.46 4.75 9.17
CA ALA A 43 -1.10 5.21 8.82
C ALA A 43 -0.37 4.27 7.84
N ILE A 44 -0.51 2.95 8.02
CA ILE A 44 0.09 1.97 7.11
C ILE A 44 -0.65 1.97 5.77
N ASP A 45 -1.98 1.96 5.78
CA ASP A 45 -2.80 2.00 4.56
C ASP A 45 -2.48 3.23 3.72
N ALA A 46 -2.29 4.39 4.36
CA ALA A 46 -1.92 5.63 3.69
C ALA A 46 -0.53 5.55 3.05
N SER A 47 0.41 4.81 3.65
CA SER A 47 1.74 4.58 3.08
C SER A 47 1.67 3.68 1.85
N VAL A 48 0.84 2.63 1.89
CA VAL A 48 0.60 1.74 0.76
C VAL A 48 -0.13 2.48 -0.37
N ALA A 49 -1.14 3.30 -0.03
CA ALA A 49 -1.89 4.11 -0.97
C ALA A 49 -1.00 5.17 -1.65
N GLU A 50 -0.15 5.86 -0.90
CA GLU A 50 0.82 6.82 -1.44
C GLU A 50 1.72 6.15 -2.48
N ILE A 51 2.33 5.02 -2.12
CA ILE A 51 3.22 4.29 -3.02
C ILE A 51 2.50 3.86 -4.30
N ALA A 52 1.25 3.40 -4.18
CA ALA A 52 0.44 2.99 -5.32
C ALA A 52 0.08 4.18 -6.22
N LEU A 53 -0.31 5.32 -5.63
CA LEU A 53 -0.71 6.52 -6.36
C LEU A 53 0.44 7.20 -7.09
N ARG A 54 1.69 7.06 -6.62
CA ARG A 54 2.88 7.58 -7.32
C ARG A 54 3.37 6.68 -8.47
N GLN A 55 2.88 5.45 -8.59
CA GLN A 55 3.29 4.57 -9.70
C GLN A 55 2.67 5.04 -11.02
N GLN A 56 3.37 4.76 -12.12
CA GLN A 56 2.82 4.97 -13.46
C GLN A 56 1.63 4.02 -13.69
N ARG A 57 0.50 4.57 -14.11
CA ARG A 57 -0.74 3.81 -14.35
C ARG A 57 -0.60 2.90 -15.59
N PRO A 58 -1.25 1.73 -15.61
CA PRO A 58 -2.23 1.21 -14.63
C PRO A 58 -1.59 0.54 -13.40
N VAL A 59 -2.26 0.65 -12.24
CA VAL A 59 -1.86 0.04 -10.97
C VAL A 59 -3.01 -0.81 -10.42
N ALA A 60 -2.70 -2.01 -9.94
CA ALA A 60 -3.64 -2.87 -9.23
C ALA A 60 -3.13 -3.18 -7.81
N MET A 61 -4.05 -3.22 -6.85
CA MET A 61 -3.76 -3.56 -5.46
C MET A 61 -4.62 -4.73 -5.01
N LEU A 62 -3.96 -5.77 -4.50
CA LEU A 62 -4.63 -6.90 -3.88
C LEU A 62 -4.73 -6.58 -2.37
N THR A 63 -5.95 -6.56 -1.84
CA THR A 63 -6.21 -6.24 -0.43
C THR A 63 -7.47 -6.94 0.07
N SER A 64 -7.45 -7.38 1.32
CA SER A 64 -8.66 -7.87 2.01
C SER A 64 -9.54 -6.72 2.48
N ASP A 65 -8.99 -5.52 2.66
CA ASP A 65 -9.71 -4.32 3.11
C ASP A 65 -9.90 -3.36 1.94
N VAL A 66 -10.87 -3.69 1.09
CA VAL A 66 -11.19 -2.89 -0.11
C VAL A 66 -11.78 -1.53 0.27
N ASP A 67 -12.57 -1.47 1.33
CA ASP A 67 -13.27 -0.25 1.74
C ASP A 67 -12.29 0.83 2.21
N ASP A 68 -11.31 0.44 3.04
CA ASP A 68 -10.32 1.38 3.55
C ASP A 68 -9.39 1.86 2.43
N MET A 69 -8.99 0.98 1.51
CA MET A 69 -8.18 1.37 0.34
C MET A 69 -8.96 2.21 -0.69
N THR A 70 -10.28 2.02 -0.81
CA THR A 70 -11.13 2.85 -1.69
C THR A 70 -11.13 4.30 -1.24
N LYS A 71 -11.21 4.54 0.08
CA LYS A 71 -11.19 5.89 0.66
C LYS A 71 -9.88 6.64 0.39
N LEU A 72 -8.76 5.91 0.34
CA LEU A 72 -7.43 6.49 0.17
C LEU A 72 -7.02 6.64 -1.31
N CYS A 73 -7.30 5.63 -2.14
CA CYS A 73 -6.86 5.60 -3.54
C CYS A 73 -7.88 6.20 -4.52
N GLY A 74 -9.16 6.25 -4.15
CA GLY A 74 -10.24 6.56 -5.08
C GLY A 74 -10.20 5.64 -6.31
N GLU A 75 -10.53 6.19 -7.48
CA GLU A 75 -10.56 5.43 -8.75
C GLU A 75 -9.18 5.30 -9.43
N GLN A 76 -8.11 5.79 -8.79
CA GLN A 76 -6.79 5.84 -9.42
C GLN A 76 -6.10 4.46 -9.45
N VAL A 77 -6.42 3.61 -8.47
CA VAL A 77 -5.87 2.27 -8.30
C VAL A 77 -6.99 1.24 -8.45
N ARG A 78 -6.76 0.19 -9.24
CA ARG A 78 -7.71 -0.91 -9.36
C ARG A 78 -7.60 -1.83 -8.14
N LEU A 79 -8.63 -1.89 -7.32
CA LEU A 79 -8.66 -2.77 -6.14
C LEU A 79 -9.13 -4.18 -6.52
N VAL A 80 -8.49 -5.19 -5.94
CA VAL A 80 -8.80 -6.61 -6.11
C VAL A 80 -8.92 -7.24 -4.72
N ALA A 81 -10.11 -7.72 -4.37
CA ALA A 81 -10.35 -8.41 -3.12
C ALA A 81 -9.59 -9.75 -3.07
N VAL A 82 -9.01 -10.07 -1.92
CA VAL A 82 -8.33 -11.35 -1.63
C VAL A 82 -8.74 -11.92 -0.29
#